data_AF-A0AAJ0ZFW1-F1
#
_entry.id   AF-A0AAJ0ZFW1-F1
#
_cell.length_a   1.000
_cell.length_b   1.000
_cell.length_c   1.000
_cell.angle_alpha   90.00
_cell.angle_beta   90.00
_cell.angle_gamma   90.00
#
_symmetry.space_group_name_H-M   'P 1'
#
loop_
_entity.id
_entity.type
_entity.pdbx_description
1 polymer ?
#
loop_
_entity_poly.entity_id
_entity_poly.type
_entity_poly.pdbx_seq_one_letter_code
_entity_poly.pdbx_strand_id
1 'polypeptide(L)'
;MGEEYIADTATTANTGLDILGDKAGDIPKETAQDEGKKIAKDVLEGRDWWERLKRDLNDLVHAPYKALKVLKGAVIEGVSEVIPPLRDNPAMAQVAKTGANIRIDGAIDRLNKDIDEVKALGGPQLKRIELSVYGFDYGATLARGFLHRLLESCQIEGEEVEYQGARVVVLFAGLFDAVDRSHSEIPLIDDYMPLPTSTVLGDFNSLPKQVRQALHLVAAHERRFYRRACLLGKGNTKWREELMPGVSEDIGGSLLPGEQKPSSELALVSLHRMYRAAFKAGVPFPHVEDLPDIDMKTAGLFTFKDHINGKTALGLVRNYQSAAKASIAQLKNLNLGDKAPFLGHMRLYIRWLASISRPYVQRLREIGEEEDRLNASQYAAGNSAGMFGRPVETQEKRQARLKRTQELQTERETLRAQLGWLEDVDSEARSMRSGRARDGYRAAGTPQQMQVWQVLLEEEWFKEQLSPLPEEVSLLFGHFIHDQLVQSLAQRSAKSLSGQCYFDIRGIDRPEEEEKEKEKEKK
;
A
#
# COMPACT_ATOMS: atom_id res chain seq x y z
N MET A 1 6.91 16.22 20.85
CA MET A 1 7.93 15.67 19.92
C MET A 1 7.35 15.49 18.51
N GLY A 2 6.69 16.51 17.95
CA GLY A 2 6.06 16.44 16.62
C GLY A 2 6.41 17.60 15.69
N GLU A 3 7.23 18.55 16.14
CA GLU A 3 7.64 19.71 15.34
C GLU A 3 8.96 19.48 14.60
N GLU A 4 9.88 18.65 15.15
CA GLU A 4 11.17 18.36 14.51
C GLU A 4 11.05 17.52 13.23
N TYR A 5 10.01 16.69 13.09
CA TYR A 5 9.81 15.84 11.90
C TYR A 5 9.26 16.63 10.70
N ILE A 6 8.50 17.70 10.95
CA ILE A 6 7.93 18.55 9.89
C ILE A 6 8.98 19.52 9.33
N ALA A 7 9.90 20.00 10.17
CA ALA A 7 11.01 20.84 9.75
C ALA A 7 11.96 20.09 8.78
N ASP A 8 12.29 18.83 9.07
CA ASP A 8 13.23 18.04 8.28
C ASP A 8 12.72 17.74 6.86
N THR A 9 11.40 17.58 6.71
CA THR A 9 10.77 17.31 5.41
C THR A 9 10.72 18.57 4.52
N ALA A 10 10.50 19.75 5.12
CA ALA A 10 10.44 21.02 4.39
C ALA A 10 11.84 21.53 3.96
N THR A 11 12.86 21.31 4.79
CA THR A 11 14.26 21.64 4.44
C THR A 11 14.78 20.76 3.31
N THR A 12 14.41 19.47 3.29
CA THR A 12 14.79 18.52 2.24
C THR A 12 14.19 18.88 0.87
N ALA A 13 12.95 19.37 0.82
CA ALA A 13 12.30 19.78 -0.43
C ALA A 13 12.91 21.05 -1.05
N ASN A 14 13.30 22.03 -0.23
CA ASN A 14 13.90 23.28 -0.72
C ASN A 14 15.35 23.10 -1.18
N THR A 15 16.11 22.19 -0.55
CA THR A 15 17.51 21.93 -0.93
C THR A 15 17.63 21.22 -2.29
N GLY A 16 16.61 20.45 -2.69
CA GLY A 16 16.54 19.81 -4.00
C GLY A 16 16.32 20.77 -5.18
N LEU A 17 15.69 21.93 -4.93
CA LEU A 17 15.41 22.94 -5.96
C LEU A 17 16.62 23.83 -6.28
N ASP A 18 17.47 24.13 -5.29
CA ASP A 18 18.67 24.96 -5.50
C ASP A 18 19.79 24.23 -6.28
N ILE A 19 19.80 22.90 -6.27
CA ILE A 19 20.83 22.08 -6.94
C ILE A 19 20.57 21.93 -8.46
N LEU A 20 19.31 22.10 -8.91
CA LEU A 20 18.92 22.00 -10.31
C LEU A 20 19.25 23.26 -11.13
N GLY A 21 19.66 24.34 -10.48
CA GLY A 21 19.83 25.65 -11.10
C GLY A 21 21.16 25.90 -11.81
N ASP A 22 22.18 25.05 -11.68
CA ASP A 22 23.52 25.43 -12.11
C ASP A 22 24.28 24.33 -12.89
N LYS A 23 24.59 24.70 -14.15
CA LYS A 23 25.63 24.13 -15.05
C LYS A 23 25.21 23.02 -16.01
N ALA A 24 24.59 23.46 -17.11
CA ALA A 24 24.80 22.88 -18.43
C ALA A 24 26.23 23.16 -18.93
N GLY A 25 26.96 22.15 -19.38
CA GLY A 25 28.23 22.33 -20.12
C GLY A 25 29.22 21.16 -20.09
N ASP A 26 29.47 20.59 -21.26
CA ASP A 26 30.67 19.89 -21.76
C ASP A 26 30.93 18.38 -21.48
N ILE A 27 31.04 17.64 -22.60
CA ILE A 27 31.36 16.21 -22.77
C ILE A 27 32.66 16.07 -23.60
N PRO A 28 33.58 15.16 -23.24
CA PRO A 28 34.35 14.41 -24.24
C PRO A 28 34.20 12.89 -24.12
N LYS A 29 34.21 12.20 -25.29
CA LYS A 29 34.06 10.75 -25.48
C LYS A 29 35.42 10.02 -25.43
N GLU A 30 35.33 8.71 -25.15
CA GLU A 30 36.32 7.62 -25.35
C GLU A 30 37.12 7.15 -24.12
N THR A 31 36.61 6.12 -23.42
CA THR A 31 37.40 4.97 -22.90
C THR A 31 36.44 3.88 -22.40
N ALA A 32 36.27 2.75 -23.09
CA ALA A 32 35.30 1.72 -22.67
C ALA A 32 35.67 0.25 -22.99
N GLN A 33 36.93 -0.12 -23.19
CA GLN A 33 37.26 -1.51 -23.62
C GLN A 33 38.21 -2.33 -22.74
N ASP A 34 38.85 -1.77 -21.70
CA ASP A 34 39.92 -2.49 -20.99
C ASP A 34 39.57 -3.10 -19.62
N GLU A 35 38.49 -2.65 -18.94
CA GLU A 35 38.18 -3.11 -17.58
C GLU A 35 37.34 -4.40 -17.52
N GLY A 36 36.46 -4.63 -18.50
CA GLY A 36 35.62 -5.83 -18.55
C GLY A 36 36.41 -7.15 -18.67
N LYS A 37 37.64 -7.11 -19.19
CA LYS A 37 38.51 -8.28 -19.31
C LYS A 37 39.13 -8.73 -17.99
N LYS A 38 39.25 -7.87 -16.99
CA LYS A 38 39.91 -8.21 -15.71
C LYS A 38 38.96 -8.90 -14.74
N ILE A 39 37.71 -8.47 -14.67
CA ILE A 39 36.67 -9.08 -13.82
C ILE A 39 36.35 -10.51 -14.30
N ALA A 40 36.23 -10.70 -15.62
CA ALA A 40 36.04 -12.03 -16.20
C ALA A 40 37.23 -12.98 -15.95
N LYS A 41 38.45 -12.44 -15.80
CA LYS A 41 39.66 -13.22 -15.55
C LYS A 41 39.77 -13.66 -14.08
N ASP A 42 39.37 -12.81 -13.13
CA ASP A 42 39.44 -13.13 -11.70
C ASP A 42 38.38 -14.18 -11.29
N VAL A 43 37.22 -14.23 -11.96
CA VAL A 43 36.21 -15.29 -11.80
C VAL A 43 36.70 -16.63 -12.34
N LEU A 44 37.49 -16.62 -13.41
CA LEU A 44 38.06 -17.83 -14.02
C LEU A 44 39.24 -18.39 -13.22
N GLU A 45 39.96 -17.56 -12.46
CA GLU A 45 41.16 -17.93 -11.71
C GLU A 45 40.92 -18.28 -10.23
N GLY A 46 39.67 -18.26 -9.74
CA GLY A 46 39.31 -18.78 -8.41
C GLY A 46 39.92 -18.04 -7.23
N ARG A 47 40.10 -16.72 -7.31
CA ARG A 47 40.57 -15.89 -6.19
C ARG A 47 39.40 -15.26 -5.42
N ASP A 48 39.47 -15.30 -4.09
CA ASP A 48 38.42 -14.83 -3.17
C ASP A 48 38.15 -13.33 -3.28
N TRP A 49 37.12 -12.99 -4.06
CA TRP A 49 36.67 -11.63 -4.34
C TRP A 49 36.16 -10.86 -3.10
N TRP A 50 35.78 -11.58 -2.04
CA TRP A 50 35.26 -11.02 -0.78
C TRP A 50 36.30 -10.28 0.08
N GLU A 51 37.57 -10.70 0.03
CA GLU A 51 38.68 -10.03 0.75
C GLU A 51 38.97 -8.63 0.17
N ARG A 52 38.81 -8.47 -1.15
CA ARG A 52 39.00 -7.20 -1.84
C ARG A 52 37.88 -6.21 -1.54
N LEU A 53 36.63 -6.70 -1.54
CA LEU A 53 35.45 -5.91 -1.18
C LEU A 53 35.54 -5.37 0.27
N LYS A 54 36.04 -6.18 1.21
CA LYS A 54 36.31 -5.73 2.60
C LYS A 54 37.38 -4.65 2.68
N ARG A 55 38.42 -4.74 1.85
CA ARG A 55 39.52 -3.76 1.83
C ARG A 55 39.07 -2.42 1.27
N ASP A 56 38.28 -2.45 0.20
CA ASP A 56 37.76 -1.25 -0.45
C ASP A 56 36.69 -0.53 0.40
N LEU A 57 35.95 -1.28 1.23
CA LEU A 57 35.04 -0.72 2.25
C LEU A 57 35.77 0.04 3.36
N ASN A 58 36.98 -0.40 3.73
CA ASN A 58 37.75 0.21 4.81
C ASN A 58 38.47 1.51 4.37
N ASP A 59 38.88 1.59 3.10
CA ASP A 59 39.51 2.78 2.52
C ASP A 59 38.50 3.94 2.26
N LEU A 60 37.22 3.62 2.10
CA LEU A 60 36.12 4.58 1.90
C LEU A 60 35.73 5.37 3.15
N VAL A 61 36.03 4.84 4.35
CA VAL A 61 35.79 5.49 5.64
C VAL A 61 36.72 6.69 5.85
N HIS A 62 37.88 6.74 5.18
CA HIS A 62 38.93 7.71 5.47
C HIS A 62 39.09 8.85 4.45
N ALA A 63 38.34 8.87 3.33
CA ALA A 63 38.44 9.94 2.33
C ALA A 63 37.14 10.17 1.51
N PRO A 64 36.09 10.76 2.11
CA PRO A 64 34.75 10.89 1.48
C PRO A 64 34.71 11.77 0.22
N TYR A 65 35.70 12.65 0.01
CA TYR A 65 35.74 13.57 -1.13
C TYR A 65 36.14 12.92 -2.46
N LYS A 66 36.69 11.70 -2.46
CA LYS A 66 37.05 10.97 -3.69
C LYS A 66 35.84 10.37 -4.40
N ALA A 67 34.69 10.23 -3.73
CA ALA A 67 33.45 9.71 -4.31
C ALA A 67 32.91 10.57 -5.47
N LEU A 68 33.18 11.88 -5.47
CA LEU A 68 32.65 12.81 -6.48
C LEU A 68 33.30 12.67 -7.87
N LYS A 69 34.52 12.12 -7.97
CA LYS A 69 35.26 12.00 -9.24
C LYS A 69 34.96 10.73 -10.04
N VAL A 70 34.29 9.73 -9.44
CA VAL A 70 34.04 8.42 -10.06
C VAL A 70 32.74 8.40 -10.90
N LEU A 71 31.89 9.43 -10.77
CA LEU A 71 30.55 9.52 -11.37
C LEU A 71 30.49 9.76 -12.89
N LYS A 72 31.61 9.87 -13.61
CA LYS A 72 31.62 10.21 -15.06
C LYS A 72 31.83 9.04 -16.03
N GLY A 73 31.94 7.79 -15.58
CA GLY A 73 32.46 6.71 -16.44
C GLY A 73 31.83 5.32 -16.35
N ALA A 74 30.65 5.12 -15.76
CA ALA A 74 30.04 3.79 -15.66
C ALA A 74 28.78 3.67 -16.53
N VAL A 75 28.88 2.86 -17.58
CA VAL A 75 27.75 2.39 -18.40
C VAL A 75 26.86 1.50 -17.51
N ILE A 76 25.79 2.10 -17.00
CA ILE A 76 24.38 1.76 -17.19
C ILE A 76 24.08 0.25 -17.33
N GLU A 77 23.99 -0.47 -16.19
CA GLU A 77 23.02 -1.57 -15.94
C GLU A 77 23.13 -2.23 -14.55
N GLY A 78 24.07 -1.84 -13.67
CA GLY A 78 24.19 -2.53 -12.37
C GLY A 78 24.86 -1.78 -11.22
N VAL A 79 24.93 -0.44 -11.27
CA VAL A 79 25.87 0.31 -10.40
C VAL A 79 25.20 1.25 -9.38
N SER A 80 23.87 1.20 -9.21
CA SER A 80 23.25 1.88 -8.06
C SER A 80 23.50 1.14 -6.73
N GLU A 81 23.97 -0.11 -6.77
CA GLU A 81 24.16 -0.98 -5.60
C GLU A 81 25.42 -0.69 -4.77
N VAL A 82 26.32 0.19 -5.24
CA VAL A 82 27.66 0.40 -4.65
C VAL A 82 27.89 1.78 -4.04
N ILE A 83 26.84 2.59 -3.87
CA ILE A 83 26.94 3.93 -3.27
C ILE A 83 26.21 3.94 -1.92
N PRO A 84 26.91 3.65 -0.79
CA PRO A 84 26.31 3.55 0.54
C PRO A 84 25.47 4.76 0.97
N PRO A 85 25.85 6.03 0.70
CA PRO A 85 25.04 7.18 1.10
C PRO A 85 23.67 7.25 0.41
N LEU A 86 23.55 6.68 -0.80
CA LEU A 86 22.30 6.64 -1.57
C LEU A 86 21.43 5.43 -1.18
N ARG A 87 22.05 4.29 -0.88
CA ARG A 87 21.38 3.09 -0.32
C ARG A 87 20.83 3.35 1.09
N ASP A 88 21.59 4.07 1.91
CA ASP A 88 21.30 4.25 3.33
C ASP A 88 20.39 5.47 3.60
N ASN A 89 20.00 6.22 2.56
CA ASN A 89 19.00 7.28 2.66
C ASN A 89 17.58 6.66 2.67
N PRO A 90 16.79 6.85 3.74
CA PRO A 90 15.46 6.25 3.88
C PRO A 90 14.49 6.60 2.75
N ALA A 91 14.53 7.84 2.24
CA ALA A 91 13.69 8.27 1.14
C ALA A 91 14.10 7.59 -0.17
N MET A 92 15.40 7.46 -0.43
CA MET A 92 15.92 6.77 -1.63
C MET A 92 15.79 5.25 -1.55
N ALA A 93 15.96 4.64 -0.38
CA ALA A 93 15.68 3.21 -0.16
C ALA A 93 14.19 2.89 -0.32
N GLN A 94 13.31 3.81 0.07
CA GLN A 94 11.85 3.65 -0.07
C GLN A 94 11.36 3.90 -1.50
N VAL A 95 12.01 4.81 -2.24
CA VAL A 95 11.68 5.18 -3.63
C VAL A 95 12.38 4.28 -4.65
N ALA A 96 13.69 4.04 -4.52
CA ALA A 96 14.48 3.23 -5.46
C ALA A 96 14.59 1.75 -5.05
N LYS A 97 14.20 1.36 -3.82
CA LYS A 97 14.14 -0.03 -3.31
C LYS A 97 15.31 -0.94 -3.71
N THR A 98 16.52 -0.37 -3.71
CA THR A 98 17.77 -1.04 -4.06
C THR A 98 18.03 -2.26 -3.16
N GLY A 99 18.76 -3.27 -3.68
CA GLY A 99 19.06 -4.50 -2.94
C GLY A 99 17.95 -5.56 -2.94
N ALA A 100 17.05 -5.54 -3.93
CA ALA A 100 16.09 -6.62 -4.14
C ALA A 100 16.80 -7.95 -4.44
N ASN A 101 17.71 -7.95 -5.43
CA ASN A 101 18.56 -9.09 -5.76
C ASN A 101 19.44 -9.49 -4.58
N ILE A 102 20.07 -8.54 -3.89
CA ILE A 102 20.88 -8.80 -2.69
C ILE A 102 20.09 -9.52 -1.60
N ARG A 103 18.82 -9.15 -1.36
CA ARG A 103 17.96 -9.82 -0.37
C ARG A 103 17.58 -11.24 -0.80
N ILE A 104 17.31 -11.43 -2.09
CA ILE A 104 17.03 -12.76 -2.66
C ILE A 104 18.26 -13.65 -2.55
N ASP A 105 19.42 -13.16 -3.00
CA ASP A 105 20.70 -13.87 -2.93
C ASP A 105 21.06 -14.18 -1.49
N GLY A 106 20.92 -13.22 -0.58
CA GLY A 106 21.14 -13.46 0.85
C GLY A 106 20.20 -14.52 1.44
N ALA A 107 18.96 -14.66 0.93
CA ALA A 107 18.06 -15.74 1.36
C ALA A 107 18.49 -17.11 0.81
N ILE A 108 19.01 -17.17 -0.42
CA ILE A 108 19.58 -18.39 -1.01
C ILE A 108 20.87 -18.78 -0.28
N ASP A 109 21.75 -17.83 0.00
CA ASP A 109 22.97 -18.05 0.78
C ASP A 109 22.65 -18.56 2.18
N ARG A 110 21.60 -18.02 2.81
CA ARG A 110 21.15 -18.52 4.12
C ARG A 110 20.64 -19.97 4.02
N LEU A 111 19.85 -20.30 3.00
CA LEU A 111 19.40 -21.68 2.78
C LEU A 111 20.58 -22.62 2.57
N ASN A 112 21.57 -22.23 1.77
CA ASN A 112 22.78 -23.03 1.53
C ASN A 112 23.56 -23.26 2.81
N LYS A 113 23.73 -22.22 3.63
CA LYS A 113 24.37 -22.34 4.94
C LYS A 113 23.62 -23.32 5.85
N ASP A 114 22.30 -23.23 5.94
CA ASP A 114 21.50 -24.14 6.77
C ASP A 114 21.61 -25.60 6.26
N ILE A 115 21.67 -25.82 4.93
CA ILE A 115 21.91 -27.14 4.32
C ILE A 115 23.31 -27.68 4.68
N ASP A 116 24.34 -26.84 4.58
CA ASP A 116 25.72 -27.21 4.87
C ASP A 116 25.92 -27.56 6.35
N GLU A 117 25.30 -26.80 7.26
CA GLU A 117 25.28 -27.09 8.69
C GLU A 117 24.65 -28.46 8.98
N VAL A 118 23.51 -28.80 8.33
CA VAL A 118 22.87 -30.12 8.47
C VAL A 118 23.76 -31.23 7.92
N LYS A 119 24.40 -31.04 6.76
CA LYS A 119 25.35 -32.02 6.19
C LYS A 119 26.57 -32.23 7.09
N ALA A 120 27.05 -31.17 7.74
CA ALA A 120 28.21 -31.21 8.63
C ALA A 120 27.97 -31.98 9.94
N LEU A 121 26.72 -32.17 10.38
CA LEU A 121 26.38 -32.95 11.58
C LEU A 121 26.73 -34.45 11.46
N GLY A 122 27.09 -34.94 10.27
CA GLY A 122 27.52 -36.33 10.06
C GLY A 122 26.41 -37.37 10.25
N GLY A 123 25.15 -36.93 10.27
CA GLY A 123 23.96 -37.78 10.41
C GLY A 123 23.50 -38.44 9.10
N PRO A 124 22.27 -38.98 9.07
CA PRO A 124 21.68 -39.52 7.85
C PRO A 124 21.69 -38.51 6.70
N GLN A 125 21.83 -38.99 5.46
CA GLN A 125 21.83 -38.14 4.28
C GLN A 125 20.56 -37.29 4.19
N LEU A 126 20.69 -35.99 3.94
CA LEU A 126 19.58 -35.10 3.65
C LEU A 126 18.85 -35.57 2.37
N LYS A 127 17.60 -36.02 2.51
CA LYS A 127 16.78 -36.52 1.39
C LYS A 127 15.73 -35.55 0.90
N ARG A 128 15.24 -34.65 1.76
CA ARG A 128 14.09 -33.80 1.46
C ARG A 128 14.20 -32.46 2.17
N ILE A 129 13.85 -31.40 1.44
CA ILE A 129 13.73 -30.02 1.94
C ILE A 129 12.29 -29.59 1.67
N GLU A 130 11.58 -29.19 2.72
CA GLU A 130 10.23 -28.64 2.61
C GLU A 130 10.27 -27.14 2.84
N LEU A 131 9.93 -26.39 1.79
CA LEU A 131 10.04 -24.94 1.78
C LEU A 131 8.66 -24.29 1.89
N SER A 132 8.54 -23.34 2.81
CA SER A 132 7.39 -22.43 2.88
C SER A 132 7.90 -21.00 2.95
N VAL A 133 7.38 -20.12 2.10
CA VAL A 133 7.81 -18.73 2.00
C VAL A 133 6.68 -17.78 2.36
N TYR A 134 7.01 -16.70 3.05
CA TYR A 134 6.08 -15.65 3.42
C TYR A 134 6.62 -14.28 3.00
N GLY A 135 5.72 -13.38 2.61
CA GLY A 135 6.12 -12.00 2.31
C GLY A 135 4.95 -11.03 2.40
N PHE A 136 5.26 -9.79 2.73
CA PHE A 136 4.31 -8.68 2.82
C PHE A 136 4.75 -7.49 1.96
N ASP A 137 3.80 -6.83 1.27
CA ASP A 137 4.04 -5.71 0.35
C ASP A 137 5.11 -6.13 -0.67
N TYR A 138 6.22 -5.39 -0.78
CA TYR A 138 7.32 -5.76 -1.67
C TYR A 138 8.05 -7.02 -1.24
N GLY A 139 8.02 -7.38 0.04
CA GLY A 139 8.54 -8.66 0.53
C GLY A 139 7.79 -9.86 -0.08
N ALA A 140 6.51 -9.72 -0.43
CA ALA A 140 5.78 -10.76 -1.15
C ALA A 140 6.28 -10.91 -2.60
N THR A 141 6.66 -9.80 -3.25
CA THR A 141 7.28 -9.81 -4.57
C THR A 141 8.69 -10.42 -4.51
N LEU A 142 9.46 -10.10 -3.48
CA LEU A 142 10.75 -10.76 -3.21
C LEU A 142 10.59 -12.25 -2.94
N ALA A 143 9.54 -12.68 -2.25
CA ALA A 143 9.24 -14.10 -2.05
C ALA A 143 9.00 -14.83 -3.39
N ARG A 144 8.31 -14.19 -4.35
CA ARG A 144 8.16 -14.73 -5.71
C ARG A 144 9.51 -14.84 -6.41
N GLY A 145 10.30 -13.77 -6.40
CA GLY A 145 11.63 -13.73 -7.00
C GLY A 145 12.59 -14.77 -6.40
N PHE A 146 12.55 -14.95 -5.07
CA PHE A 146 13.30 -15.98 -4.37
C PHE A 146 12.96 -17.39 -4.84
N LEU A 147 11.66 -17.70 -5.00
CA LEU A 147 11.25 -19.00 -5.49
C LEU A 147 11.71 -19.25 -6.93
N HIS A 148 11.57 -18.27 -7.82
CA HIS A 148 12.07 -18.39 -9.20
C HIS A 148 13.58 -18.63 -9.22
N ARG A 149 14.36 -17.79 -8.54
CA ARG A 149 15.82 -17.90 -8.53
C ARG A 149 16.34 -19.18 -7.86
N LEU A 150 15.67 -19.65 -6.81
CA LEU A 150 15.98 -20.96 -6.23
C LEU A 150 15.71 -22.10 -7.23
N LEU A 151 14.57 -22.07 -7.91
CA LEU A 151 14.18 -23.11 -8.87
C LEU A 151 15.02 -23.11 -10.14
N GLU A 152 15.56 -21.95 -10.56
CA GLU A 152 16.57 -21.86 -11.63
C GLU A 152 17.84 -22.65 -11.30
N SER A 153 18.17 -22.77 -10.00
CA SER A 153 19.32 -23.53 -9.51
C SER A 153 18.98 -24.99 -9.20
N CYS A 154 17.75 -25.44 -9.44
CA CYS A 154 17.28 -26.80 -9.19
C CYS A 154 17.29 -27.65 -10.46
N GLN A 155 17.49 -28.95 -10.31
CA GLN A 155 17.22 -29.92 -11.36
C GLN A 155 15.72 -30.26 -11.32
N ILE A 156 15.01 -30.01 -12.42
CA ILE A 156 13.56 -30.17 -12.50
C ILE A 156 13.22 -31.24 -13.55
N GLU A 157 12.70 -32.37 -13.11
CA GLU A 157 12.22 -33.46 -13.95
C GLU A 157 10.72 -33.69 -13.69
N GLY A 158 9.87 -33.10 -14.53
CA GLY A 158 8.42 -33.14 -14.33
C GLY A 158 8.00 -32.38 -13.05
N GLU A 159 7.49 -33.12 -12.06
CA GLU A 159 7.13 -32.60 -10.73
C GLU A 159 8.25 -32.75 -9.69
N GLU A 160 9.31 -33.48 -10.01
CA GLU A 160 10.44 -33.68 -9.11
C GLU A 160 11.41 -32.52 -9.24
N VAL A 161 11.71 -31.89 -8.11
CA VAL A 161 12.65 -30.78 -7.99
C VAL A 161 13.75 -31.22 -7.05
N GLU A 162 14.99 -31.17 -7.50
CA GLU A 162 16.16 -31.53 -6.71
C GLU A 162 17.12 -30.34 -6.56
N TYR A 163 17.59 -30.12 -5.33
CA TYR A 163 18.57 -29.10 -5.00
C TYR A 163 19.65 -29.69 -4.10
N GLN A 164 20.90 -29.60 -4.56
CA GLN A 164 22.08 -30.13 -3.86
C GLN A 164 21.95 -31.58 -3.34
N GLY A 165 21.34 -32.49 -4.11
CA GLY A 165 21.19 -33.89 -3.73
C GLY A 165 19.95 -34.21 -2.89
N ALA A 166 19.09 -33.22 -2.63
CA ALA A 166 17.87 -33.37 -1.83
C ALA A 166 16.64 -32.93 -2.62
N ARG A 167 15.53 -33.67 -2.46
CA ARG A 167 14.24 -33.33 -3.08
C ARG A 167 13.67 -32.07 -2.43
N VAL A 168 13.44 -31.03 -3.21
CA VAL A 168 12.78 -29.79 -2.76
C VAL A 168 11.28 -29.88 -3.00
N VAL A 169 10.52 -29.51 -1.98
CA VAL A 169 9.07 -29.39 -2.07
C VAL A 169 8.67 -28.00 -1.59
N VAL A 170 8.22 -27.15 -2.52
CA VAL A 170 7.64 -25.85 -2.15
C VAL A 170 6.19 -26.06 -1.70
N LEU A 171 6.01 -26.24 -0.39
CA LEU A 171 4.73 -26.58 0.21
C LEU A 171 3.73 -25.42 0.12
N PHE A 172 4.16 -24.23 0.54
CA PHE A 172 3.25 -23.11 0.74
C PHE A 172 3.91 -21.76 0.45
N ALA A 173 3.21 -20.91 -0.31
CA ALA A 173 3.53 -19.49 -0.45
C ALA A 173 2.43 -18.63 0.20
N GLY A 174 2.78 -17.91 1.27
CA GLY A 174 1.88 -17.01 1.99
C GLY A 174 2.18 -15.55 1.70
N LEU A 175 1.34 -14.90 0.89
CA LEU A 175 1.55 -13.53 0.44
C LEU A 175 0.54 -12.58 1.11
N PHE A 176 1.04 -11.48 1.65
CA PHE A 176 0.23 -10.37 2.15
C PHE A 176 0.42 -9.17 1.24
N ASP A 177 -0.66 -8.76 0.60
CA ASP A 177 -0.76 -7.58 -0.26
C ASP A 177 0.44 -7.35 -1.19
N ALA A 178 0.84 -8.38 -1.94
CA ALA A 178 1.92 -8.28 -2.91
C ALA A 178 1.73 -7.10 -3.86
N VAL A 179 2.76 -6.26 -3.97
CA VAL A 179 2.75 -5.09 -4.84
C VAL A 179 3.78 -5.20 -5.94
N ASP A 180 3.38 -4.86 -7.16
CA ASP A 180 4.32 -4.54 -8.21
C ASP A 180 4.56 -3.02 -8.22
N ARG A 181 5.84 -2.64 -8.20
CA ARG A 181 6.28 -1.23 -8.27
C ARG A 181 7.09 -0.96 -9.54
N SER A 182 7.10 -1.90 -10.49
CA SER A 182 7.81 -1.82 -11.77
C SER A 182 7.33 -0.69 -12.69
N HIS A 183 6.11 -0.19 -12.47
CA HIS A 183 5.42 0.80 -13.31
C HIS A 183 5.02 2.08 -12.54
N SER A 184 5.86 2.56 -11.61
CA SER A 184 5.67 3.92 -11.13
C SER A 184 6.17 4.90 -12.19
N GLU A 185 5.37 5.13 -13.24
CA GLU A 185 5.42 6.37 -14.00
C GLU A 185 5.12 7.48 -12.98
N ILE A 186 6.15 8.05 -12.37
CA ILE A 186 6.01 9.26 -11.56
C ILE A 186 6.28 10.39 -12.53
N PRO A 187 5.24 11.08 -13.04
CA PRO A 187 5.45 12.18 -13.97
C PRO A 187 6.36 13.20 -13.31
N LEU A 188 7.37 13.69 -14.05
CA LEU A 188 8.48 14.59 -13.64
C LEU A 188 9.77 13.93 -13.16
N ILE A 189 9.76 12.72 -12.57
CA ILE A 189 11.00 12.05 -12.14
C ILE A 189 11.66 11.33 -13.33
N ASP A 190 10.88 10.58 -14.10
CA ASP A 190 11.39 9.81 -15.25
C ASP A 190 11.87 10.74 -16.40
N ASP A 191 11.31 11.94 -16.52
CA ASP A 191 11.66 12.91 -17.57
C ASP A 191 12.94 13.71 -17.29
N TYR A 192 13.29 13.91 -16.01
CA TYR A 192 14.40 14.79 -15.59
C TYR A 192 15.55 14.07 -14.87
N MET A 193 15.36 12.82 -14.44
CA MET A 193 16.38 12.05 -13.75
C MET A 193 16.58 10.70 -14.46
N PRO A 194 17.72 10.46 -15.15
CA PRO A 194 18.01 9.21 -15.85
C PRO A 194 18.47 8.13 -14.83
N LEU A 195 17.70 7.95 -13.76
CA LEU A 195 17.86 6.83 -12.85
C LEU A 195 16.85 5.76 -13.25
N PRO A 196 17.25 4.48 -13.41
CA PRO A 196 16.29 3.41 -13.58
C PRO A 196 15.47 3.30 -12.29
N THR A 197 14.29 3.90 -12.29
CA THR A 197 13.27 3.80 -11.23
C THR A 197 12.63 2.41 -11.21
N SER A 198 12.84 1.62 -12.26
CA SER A 198 12.30 0.28 -12.42
C SER A 198 13.18 -0.76 -11.71
N THR A 199 12.78 -1.14 -10.49
CA THR A 199 13.29 -2.35 -9.81
C THR A 199 12.56 -3.60 -10.33
N VAL A 200 12.48 -3.74 -11.66
CA VAL A 200 11.80 -4.87 -12.28
C VAL A 200 12.57 -6.13 -11.92
N LEU A 201 12.03 -6.90 -10.98
CA LEU A 201 12.43 -8.27 -10.71
C LEU A 201 11.90 -9.14 -11.86
N GLY A 202 12.45 -8.95 -13.07
CA GLY A 202 12.04 -9.66 -14.29
C GLY A 202 10.53 -9.83 -14.49
N ASP A 203 10.14 -10.86 -15.23
CA ASP A 203 8.74 -11.28 -15.39
C ASP A 203 8.22 -12.10 -14.18
N PHE A 204 8.79 -11.95 -12.97
CA PHE A 204 8.46 -12.77 -11.79
C PHE A 204 7.13 -12.40 -11.10
N ASN A 205 6.22 -11.76 -11.84
CA ASN A 205 4.87 -11.44 -11.36
C ASN A 205 4.00 -12.70 -11.18
N SER A 206 4.39 -13.85 -11.73
CA SER A 206 3.73 -15.14 -11.45
C SER A 206 4.45 -15.93 -10.36
N LEU A 207 3.72 -16.78 -9.64
CA LEU A 207 4.36 -17.82 -8.82
C LEU A 207 4.84 -18.97 -9.71
N PRO A 208 5.95 -19.65 -9.38
CA PRO A 208 6.36 -20.86 -10.07
C PRO A 208 5.31 -21.97 -9.94
N LYS A 209 5.06 -22.73 -11.01
CA LYS A 209 4.09 -23.85 -11.02
C LYS A 209 4.40 -24.95 -9.99
N GLN A 210 5.65 -25.04 -9.54
CA GLN A 210 6.14 -25.98 -8.52
C GLN A 210 5.59 -25.67 -7.12
N VAL A 211 5.04 -24.48 -6.89
CA VAL A 211 4.39 -24.11 -5.63
C VAL A 211 3.10 -24.92 -5.47
N ARG A 212 3.06 -25.82 -4.47
CA ARG A 212 1.92 -26.73 -4.27
C ARG A 212 0.65 -26.02 -3.85
N GLN A 213 0.76 -25.05 -2.95
CA GLN A 213 -0.36 -24.28 -2.41
C GLN A 213 0.07 -22.83 -2.19
N ALA A 214 -0.83 -21.90 -2.42
CA ALA A 214 -0.58 -20.49 -2.15
C ALA A 214 -1.83 -19.83 -1.57
N LEU A 215 -1.62 -18.85 -0.69
CA LEU A 215 -2.66 -17.92 -0.27
C LEU A 215 -2.12 -16.51 -0.42
N HIS A 216 -2.83 -15.67 -1.16
CA HIS A 216 -2.57 -14.24 -1.24
C HIS A 216 -3.75 -13.48 -0.63
N LEU A 217 -3.49 -12.79 0.47
CA LEU A 217 -4.44 -11.88 1.11
C LEU A 217 -4.22 -10.48 0.56
N VAL A 218 -5.23 -9.88 -0.05
CA VAL A 218 -5.11 -8.66 -0.85
C VAL A 218 -5.91 -7.53 -0.21
N ALA A 219 -5.31 -6.35 -0.06
CA ALA A 219 -5.99 -5.18 0.50
C ALA A 219 -7.09 -4.68 -0.46
N ALA A 220 -8.33 -4.61 0.02
CA ALA A 220 -9.47 -4.22 -0.80
C ALA A 220 -9.67 -2.69 -0.92
N HIS A 221 -9.14 -1.90 0.03
CA HIS A 221 -9.30 -0.44 0.08
C HIS A 221 -7.99 0.31 -0.20
N GLU A 222 -6.97 -0.38 -0.70
CA GLU A 222 -5.74 0.27 -1.15
C GLU A 222 -6.00 1.11 -2.41
N ARG A 223 -5.55 2.37 -2.39
CA ARG A 223 -5.84 3.38 -3.42
C ARG A 223 -4.60 4.02 -4.00
N ARG A 224 -3.42 3.80 -3.40
CA ARG A 224 -2.16 4.39 -3.87
C ARG A 224 -1.82 3.82 -5.24
N PHE A 225 -1.75 4.69 -6.25
CA PHE A 225 -1.52 4.28 -7.64
C PHE A 225 -0.20 3.51 -7.83
N TYR A 226 0.84 3.87 -7.07
CA TYR A 226 2.16 3.22 -7.07
C TYR A 226 2.22 1.90 -6.29
N ARG A 227 1.11 1.46 -5.67
CA ARG A 227 0.99 0.17 -4.98
C ARG A 227 0.02 -0.74 -5.73
N ARG A 228 0.38 -1.08 -6.96
CA ARG A 228 -0.43 -1.95 -7.82
C ARG A 228 -0.46 -3.37 -7.24
N ALA A 229 -1.62 -4.01 -7.19
CA ALA A 229 -1.76 -5.35 -6.65
C ALA A 229 -1.20 -6.39 -7.63
N CYS A 230 -0.18 -7.15 -7.24
CA CYS A 230 0.35 -8.25 -8.03
C CYS A 230 -0.40 -9.54 -7.68
N LEU A 231 -1.43 -9.88 -8.47
CA LEU A 231 -2.33 -11.02 -8.21
C LEU A 231 -1.67 -12.37 -8.52
N LEU A 232 -2.32 -13.47 -8.14
CA LEU A 232 -1.77 -14.83 -8.32
C LEU A 232 -1.90 -15.39 -9.74
N GLY A 233 -2.85 -14.92 -10.56
CA GLY A 233 -3.14 -15.52 -11.88
C GLY A 233 -4.26 -16.56 -11.84
N LYS A 234 -4.30 -17.52 -12.79
CA LYS A 234 -5.31 -18.61 -12.83
C LYS A 234 -4.72 -20.03 -12.93
N GLY A 235 -3.39 -20.18 -12.87
CA GLY A 235 -2.71 -21.39 -13.30
C GLY A 235 -2.74 -22.57 -12.34
N ASN A 236 -3.15 -22.37 -11.09
CA ASN A 236 -3.20 -23.46 -10.11
C ASN A 236 -4.44 -23.37 -9.23
N THR A 237 -5.26 -24.42 -9.25
CA THR A 237 -6.53 -24.51 -8.51
C THR A 237 -6.35 -24.55 -6.99
N LYS A 238 -5.15 -24.85 -6.49
CA LYS A 238 -4.80 -24.83 -5.07
C LYS A 238 -4.30 -23.47 -4.61
N TRP A 239 -4.09 -22.52 -5.52
CA TRP A 239 -3.75 -21.15 -5.18
C TRP A 239 -5.04 -20.37 -4.93
N ARG A 240 -5.08 -19.66 -3.81
CA ARG A 240 -6.24 -18.87 -3.39
C ARG A 240 -5.87 -17.42 -3.23
N GLU A 241 -6.74 -16.56 -3.71
CA GLU A 241 -6.65 -15.12 -3.57
C GLU A 241 -7.90 -14.61 -2.84
N GLU A 242 -7.70 -13.81 -1.80
CA GLU A 242 -8.79 -13.33 -0.96
C GLU A 242 -8.62 -11.82 -0.71
N LEU A 243 -9.60 -11.04 -1.15
CA LEU A 243 -9.72 -9.64 -0.81
C LEU A 243 -10.15 -9.50 0.65
N MET A 244 -9.33 -8.77 1.40
CA MET A 244 -9.49 -8.51 2.82
C MET A 244 -9.81 -7.03 3.03
N PRO A 245 -10.72 -6.68 3.98
CA PRO A 245 -10.98 -5.29 4.29
C PRO A 245 -9.72 -4.59 4.78
N GLY A 246 -9.50 -3.38 4.28
CA GLY A 246 -8.45 -2.49 4.75
C GLY A 246 -7.50 -2.05 3.64
N VAL A 247 -6.54 -1.20 4.01
CA VAL A 247 -5.37 -0.85 3.19
C VAL A 247 -4.25 -1.86 3.38
N SER A 248 -3.14 -1.73 2.65
CA SER A 248 -2.00 -2.66 2.73
C SER A 248 -1.55 -2.94 4.17
N GLU A 249 -1.47 -1.90 4.99
CA GLU A 249 -1.04 -1.95 6.38
C GLU A 249 -2.03 -2.69 7.30
N ASP A 250 -3.34 -2.65 7.00
CA ASP A 250 -4.37 -3.45 7.68
C ASP A 250 -4.22 -4.95 7.38
N ILE A 251 -3.52 -5.31 6.32
CA ILE A 251 -3.27 -6.71 5.94
C ILE A 251 -1.97 -7.22 6.55
N GLY A 252 -0.90 -6.41 6.47
CA GLY A 252 0.43 -6.79 6.96
C GLY A 252 0.72 -6.50 8.43
N GLY A 253 -0.04 -5.61 9.07
CA GLY A 253 0.09 -5.30 10.50
C GLY A 253 1.20 -4.31 10.84
N SER A 254 1.26 -3.18 10.13
CA SER A 254 2.28 -2.14 10.33
C SER A 254 1.77 -0.85 10.98
N LEU A 255 0.56 -0.85 11.54
CA LEU A 255 -0.05 0.30 12.22
C LEU A 255 -0.21 0.04 13.72
N LEU A 256 -0.01 1.09 14.52
CA LEU A 256 -0.21 1.02 15.96
C LEU A 256 -1.66 1.37 16.35
N PRO A 257 -2.18 0.83 17.47
CA PRO A 257 -3.45 1.30 18.01
C PRO A 257 -3.43 2.81 18.29
N GLY A 258 -4.49 3.52 17.90
CA GLY A 258 -4.57 4.98 18.00
C GLY A 258 -3.89 5.73 16.85
N GLU A 259 -3.15 5.04 15.98
CA GLU A 259 -2.69 5.60 14.71
C GLU A 259 -3.89 5.62 13.75
N GLN A 260 -4.52 6.79 13.60
CA GLN A 260 -5.71 7.03 12.76
C GLN A 260 -7.02 6.37 13.20
N LYS A 261 -7.01 5.12 13.67
CA LYS A 261 -8.18 4.44 14.25
C LYS A 261 -7.89 3.93 15.66
N PRO A 262 -8.93 3.66 16.48
CA PRO A 262 -8.73 3.14 17.83
C PRO A 262 -7.96 1.81 17.89
N SER A 263 -8.13 0.96 16.87
CA SER A 263 -7.62 -0.41 16.88
C SER A 263 -6.78 -0.74 15.65
N SER A 264 -5.70 -1.51 15.84
CA SER A 264 -4.94 -2.14 14.75
C SER A 264 -5.18 -3.65 14.63
N GLU A 265 -6.17 -4.20 15.33
CA GLU A 265 -6.44 -5.65 15.35
C GLU A 265 -7.04 -6.21 14.06
N LEU A 266 -7.28 -5.37 13.05
CA LEU A 266 -7.71 -5.84 11.74
C LEU A 266 -6.67 -6.77 11.09
N ALA A 267 -5.37 -6.46 11.26
CA ALA A 267 -4.28 -7.29 10.74
C ALA A 267 -4.23 -8.69 11.37
N LEU A 268 -4.70 -8.85 12.61
CA LEU A 268 -4.78 -10.15 13.26
C LEU A 268 -5.76 -11.08 12.53
N VAL A 269 -6.77 -10.54 11.85
CA VAL A 269 -7.68 -11.36 11.03
C VAL A 269 -6.93 -12.00 9.87
N SER A 270 -6.07 -11.24 9.19
CA SER A 270 -5.20 -11.72 8.12
C SER A 270 -4.16 -12.72 8.63
N LEU A 271 -3.54 -12.42 9.78
CA LEU A 271 -2.59 -13.32 10.45
C LEU A 271 -3.23 -14.69 10.74
N HIS A 272 -4.40 -14.72 11.39
CA HIS A 272 -5.14 -15.95 11.68
C HIS A 272 -5.53 -16.71 10.41
N ARG A 273 -5.98 -15.99 9.38
CA ARG A 273 -6.36 -16.58 8.09
C ARG A 273 -5.16 -17.26 7.41
N MET A 274 -3.99 -16.61 7.44
CA MET A 274 -2.75 -17.13 6.87
C MET A 274 -2.22 -18.32 7.66
N TYR A 275 -2.14 -18.21 8.99
CA TYR A 275 -1.66 -19.30 9.86
C TYR A 275 -2.45 -20.58 9.65
N ARG A 276 -3.79 -20.48 9.61
CA ARG A 276 -4.68 -21.62 9.34
C ARG A 276 -4.51 -22.19 7.93
N ALA A 277 -4.14 -21.36 6.95
CA ALA A 277 -3.89 -21.83 5.59
C ALA A 277 -2.57 -22.59 5.49
N ALA A 278 -1.51 -22.04 6.08
CA ALA A 278 -0.20 -22.67 6.17
C ALA A 278 -0.26 -24.00 6.93
N PHE A 279 -0.90 -24.02 8.10
CA PHE A 279 -1.11 -25.24 8.88
C PHE A 279 -1.82 -26.32 8.05
N LYS A 280 -2.91 -25.97 7.35
CA LYS A 280 -3.63 -26.89 6.46
C LYS A 280 -2.82 -27.33 5.23
N ALA A 281 -1.84 -26.53 4.81
CA ALA A 281 -0.95 -26.88 3.70
C ALA A 281 0.16 -27.86 4.13
N GLY A 282 0.27 -28.17 5.42
CA GLY A 282 1.28 -29.08 5.98
C GLY A 282 2.52 -28.37 6.51
N VAL A 283 2.49 -27.04 6.66
CA VAL A 283 3.56 -26.31 7.36
C VAL A 283 3.57 -26.79 8.82
N PRO A 284 4.75 -27.09 9.41
CA PRO A 284 4.88 -27.62 10.77
C PRO A 284 4.65 -26.56 11.85
N PHE A 285 3.51 -25.87 11.77
CA PHE A 285 3.04 -24.98 12.81
C PHE A 285 2.33 -25.79 13.90
N PRO A 286 2.46 -25.41 15.19
CA PRO A 286 1.61 -25.97 16.24
C PRO A 286 0.15 -25.54 16.04
N HIS A 287 -0.78 -26.09 16.82
CA HIS A 287 -2.11 -25.49 16.87
C HIS A 287 -2.03 -24.14 17.57
N VAL A 288 -2.83 -23.16 17.12
CA VAL A 288 -2.89 -21.82 17.75
C VAL A 288 -3.22 -21.91 19.24
N GLU A 289 -4.03 -22.90 19.62
CA GLU A 289 -4.44 -23.18 21.00
C GLU A 289 -3.30 -23.69 21.87
N ASP A 290 -2.28 -24.31 21.28
CA ASP A 290 -1.10 -24.85 21.98
C ASP A 290 0.01 -23.79 22.13
N LEU A 291 -0.08 -22.66 21.43
CA LEU A 291 0.93 -21.61 21.48
C LEU A 291 1.21 -21.08 22.91
N PRO A 292 0.22 -20.90 23.80
CA PRO A 292 0.48 -20.43 25.17
C PRO A 292 1.42 -21.37 25.95
N ASP A 293 1.35 -22.67 25.70
CA ASP A 293 2.19 -23.68 26.36
C ASP A 293 3.61 -23.73 25.77
N ILE A 294 3.77 -23.33 24.51
CA ILE A 294 5.06 -23.30 23.80
C ILE A 294 5.79 -21.98 24.05
N ASP A 295 5.15 -20.85 23.75
CA ASP A 295 5.67 -19.51 23.94
C ASP A 295 4.53 -18.48 24.13
N MET A 296 4.36 -18.05 25.39
CA MET A 296 3.33 -17.10 25.79
C MET A 296 3.39 -15.76 25.03
N LYS A 297 4.59 -15.29 24.66
CA LYS A 297 4.74 -14.01 23.95
C LYS A 297 4.20 -14.11 22.52
N THR A 298 4.52 -15.19 21.83
CA THR A 298 4.02 -15.50 20.49
C THR A 298 2.53 -15.74 20.51
N ALA A 299 2.00 -16.47 21.49
CA ALA A 299 0.54 -16.64 21.68
C ALA A 299 -0.18 -15.28 21.82
N GLY A 300 0.44 -14.33 22.53
CA GLY A 300 -0.07 -12.97 22.68
C GLY A 300 -0.24 -12.22 21.35
N LEU A 301 0.53 -12.53 20.31
CA LEU A 301 0.41 -11.93 18.98
C LEU A 301 -0.85 -12.39 18.21
N PHE A 302 -1.46 -13.50 18.62
CA PHE A 302 -2.68 -14.04 18.02
C PHE A 302 -3.94 -13.68 18.83
N THR A 303 -3.83 -12.94 19.92
CA THR A 303 -4.96 -12.65 20.80
C THR A 303 -5.65 -11.36 20.41
N PHE A 304 -6.96 -11.41 20.12
CA PHE A 304 -7.81 -10.23 19.99
C PHE A 304 -8.12 -9.69 21.40
N LYS A 305 -7.78 -8.43 21.65
CA LYS A 305 -8.00 -7.74 22.93
C LYS A 305 -9.03 -6.62 22.81
N ASP A 306 -9.26 -6.12 21.60
CA ASP A 306 -10.16 -5.01 21.34
C ASP A 306 -11.52 -5.47 20.80
N HIS A 307 -12.55 -4.70 21.11
CA HIS A 307 -13.91 -4.92 20.65
C HIS A 307 -14.71 -3.62 20.62
N ILE A 308 -15.64 -3.53 19.68
CA ILE A 308 -16.65 -2.47 19.65
C ILE A 308 -18.04 -3.11 19.72
N ASN A 309 -18.87 -2.65 20.64
CA ASN A 309 -20.20 -3.22 20.92
C ASN A 309 -20.18 -4.75 21.14
N GLY A 310 -19.14 -5.26 21.83
CA GLY A 310 -18.95 -6.70 22.07
C GLY A 310 -18.56 -7.52 20.84
N LYS A 311 -18.25 -6.87 19.70
CA LYS A 311 -17.84 -7.52 18.45
C LYS A 311 -16.35 -7.31 18.22
N THR A 312 -15.61 -8.39 18.00
CA THR A 312 -14.18 -8.36 17.63
C THR A 312 -14.01 -8.05 16.14
N ALA A 313 -12.80 -7.65 15.73
CA ALA A 313 -12.45 -7.47 14.32
C ALA A 313 -12.82 -8.71 13.49
N LEU A 314 -12.49 -9.92 13.97
CA LEU A 314 -12.82 -11.18 13.29
C LEU A 314 -14.33 -11.37 13.06
N GLY A 315 -15.15 -11.02 14.05
CA GLY A 315 -16.61 -11.10 13.94
C GLY A 315 -17.17 -10.11 12.91
N LEU A 316 -16.67 -8.88 12.93
CA LEU A 316 -17.08 -7.83 11.99
C LEU A 316 -16.64 -8.13 10.55
N VAL A 317 -15.43 -8.65 10.34
CA VAL A 317 -14.92 -9.01 9.01
C VAL A 317 -15.78 -10.08 8.34
N ARG A 318 -16.36 -11.04 9.09
CA ARG A 318 -17.27 -12.05 8.50
C ARG A 318 -18.53 -11.41 7.91
N ASN A 319 -19.14 -10.48 8.65
CA ASN A 319 -20.31 -9.73 8.17
C ASN A 319 -19.96 -8.84 6.98
N TYR A 320 -18.81 -8.17 7.05
CA TYR A 320 -18.27 -7.39 5.94
C TYR A 320 -18.05 -8.24 4.68
N GLN A 321 -17.43 -9.41 4.79
CA GLN A 321 -17.20 -10.28 3.63
C GLN A 321 -18.51 -10.77 3.00
N SER A 322 -19.56 -10.99 3.81
CA SER A 322 -20.89 -11.29 3.28
C SER A 322 -21.46 -10.12 2.48
N ALA A 323 -21.39 -8.91 3.04
CA ALA A 323 -21.82 -7.68 2.37
C ALA A 323 -21.00 -7.40 1.09
N ALA A 324 -19.70 -7.64 1.11
CA ALA A 324 -18.81 -7.48 -0.05
C ALA A 324 -19.17 -8.47 -1.15
N LYS A 325 -19.43 -9.74 -0.83
CA LYS A 325 -19.91 -10.73 -1.81
C LYS A 325 -21.22 -10.30 -2.47
N ALA A 326 -22.17 -9.78 -1.69
CA ALA A 326 -23.43 -9.26 -2.23
C ALA A 326 -23.19 -8.03 -3.12
N SER A 327 -22.30 -7.12 -2.71
CA SER A 327 -21.91 -5.93 -3.49
C SER A 327 -21.25 -6.32 -4.82
N ILE A 328 -20.33 -7.28 -4.82
CA ILE A 328 -19.67 -7.80 -6.03
C ILE A 328 -20.68 -8.49 -6.95
N ALA A 329 -21.63 -9.25 -6.40
CA ALA A 329 -22.65 -9.92 -7.19
C ALA A 329 -23.54 -8.96 -7.99
N GLN A 330 -23.77 -7.74 -7.48
CA GLN A 330 -24.52 -6.69 -8.19
C GLN A 330 -23.75 -6.12 -9.40
N LEU A 331 -22.43 -6.29 -9.46
CA LEU A 331 -21.57 -5.79 -10.54
C LEU A 331 -21.38 -6.79 -11.68
N LYS A 332 -21.96 -8.00 -11.59
CA LYS A 332 -21.74 -9.10 -12.55
C LYS A 332 -22.06 -8.75 -14.00
N ASN A 333 -22.98 -7.82 -14.23
CA ASN A 333 -23.40 -7.42 -15.57
C ASN A 333 -22.51 -6.30 -16.17
N LEU A 334 -21.53 -5.80 -15.41
CA LEU A 334 -20.60 -4.78 -15.86
C LEU A 334 -19.30 -5.44 -16.35
N ASN A 335 -18.82 -5.03 -17.52
CA ASN A 335 -17.59 -5.56 -18.10
C ASN A 335 -16.34 -4.90 -17.49
N LEU A 336 -16.14 -5.14 -16.18
CA LEU A 336 -15.10 -4.49 -15.37
C LEU A 336 -13.86 -5.37 -15.14
N GLY A 337 -13.86 -6.60 -15.66
CA GLY A 337 -12.74 -7.55 -15.50
C GLY A 337 -12.29 -7.68 -14.04
N ASP A 338 -10.98 -7.58 -13.83
CA ASP A 338 -10.36 -7.74 -12.50
C ASP A 338 -10.66 -6.60 -11.52
N LYS A 339 -11.22 -5.47 -11.99
CA LYS A 339 -11.65 -4.36 -11.11
C LYS A 339 -12.97 -4.64 -10.41
N ALA A 340 -13.81 -5.58 -10.89
CA ALA A 340 -15.13 -5.82 -10.32
C ALA A 340 -15.10 -6.22 -8.84
N PRO A 341 -14.21 -7.15 -8.38
CA PRO A 341 -14.10 -7.48 -6.96
C PRO A 341 -13.74 -6.26 -6.11
N PHE A 342 -12.68 -5.52 -6.48
CA PHE A 342 -12.24 -4.32 -5.78
C PHE A 342 -13.32 -3.24 -5.73
N LEU A 343 -14.01 -3.00 -6.85
CA LEU A 343 -15.14 -2.07 -6.90
C LEU A 343 -16.24 -2.47 -5.93
N GLY A 344 -16.56 -3.76 -5.81
CA GLY A 344 -17.56 -4.23 -4.85
C GLY A 344 -17.23 -3.87 -3.40
N HIS A 345 -15.96 -3.93 -3.02
CA HIS A 345 -15.49 -3.46 -1.72
C HIS A 345 -15.55 -1.93 -1.60
N MET A 346 -15.06 -1.21 -2.61
CA MET A 346 -15.06 0.26 -2.64
C MET A 346 -16.46 0.87 -2.59
N ARG A 347 -17.48 0.20 -3.14
CA ARG A 347 -18.88 0.63 -3.00
C ARG A 347 -19.34 0.70 -1.54
N LEU A 348 -18.95 -0.28 -0.72
CA LEU A 348 -19.29 -0.27 0.71
C LEU A 348 -18.58 0.87 1.43
N TYR A 349 -17.33 1.13 1.06
CA TYR A 349 -16.54 2.24 1.60
C TYR A 349 -17.16 3.60 1.25
N ILE A 350 -17.46 3.86 -0.03
CA ILE A 350 -18.10 5.12 -0.46
C ILE A 350 -19.48 5.30 0.19
N ARG A 351 -20.25 4.23 0.31
CA ARG A 351 -21.54 4.26 1.02
C ARG A 351 -21.40 4.62 2.50
N TRP A 352 -20.35 4.12 3.16
CA TRP A 352 -20.02 4.49 4.53
C TRP A 352 -19.59 5.95 4.63
N LEU A 353 -18.71 6.43 3.74
CA LEU A 353 -18.34 7.86 3.69
C LEU A 353 -19.57 8.75 3.50
N ALA A 354 -20.50 8.36 2.62
CA ALA A 354 -21.72 9.11 2.40
C ALA A 354 -22.66 9.08 3.62
N SER A 355 -22.69 8.00 4.39
CA SER A 355 -23.53 7.88 5.59
C SER A 355 -23.07 8.78 6.73
N ILE A 356 -21.76 9.05 6.83
CA ILE A 356 -21.21 10.00 7.81
C ILE A 356 -21.21 11.45 7.28
N SER A 357 -21.05 11.64 5.97
CA SER A 357 -21.02 12.97 5.33
C SER A 357 -22.39 13.66 5.38
N ARG A 358 -23.49 12.93 5.19
CA ARG A 358 -24.84 13.54 5.15
C ARG A 358 -25.23 14.23 6.46
N PRO A 359 -25.17 13.57 7.64
CA PRO A 359 -25.44 14.24 8.91
C PRO A 359 -24.47 15.41 9.18
N TYR A 360 -23.20 15.26 8.81
CA TYR A 360 -22.20 16.32 8.97
C TYR A 360 -22.57 17.59 8.19
N VAL A 361 -22.85 17.46 6.88
CA VAL A 361 -23.24 18.58 6.03
C VAL A 361 -24.57 19.17 6.46
N GLN A 362 -25.54 18.33 6.85
CA GLN A 362 -26.82 18.78 7.36
C GLN A 362 -26.62 19.65 8.62
N ARG A 363 -25.82 19.19 9.57
CA ARG A 363 -25.59 19.92 10.82
C ARG A 363 -24.88 21.26 10.57
N LEU A 364 -23.91 21.30 9.65
CA LEU A 364 -23.27 22.56 9.26
C LEU A 364 -24.26 23.56 8.65
N ARG A 365 -25.23 23.08 7.85
CA ARG A 365 -26.28 23.92 7.29
C ARG A 365 -27.20 24.46 8.39
N GLU A 366 -27.64 23.61 9.31
CA GLU A 366 -28.48 24.01 10.45
C GLU A 366 -27.79 25.06 11.32
N ILE A 367 -26.48 24.91 11.57
CA ILE A 367 -25.66 25.91 12.28
C ILE A 367 -25.69 27.26 11.53
N GLY A 368 -25.47 27.25 10.20
CA GLY A 368 -25.53 28.48 9.40
C GLY A 368 -26.91 29.15 9.44
N GLU A 369 -27.99 28.37 9.31
CA GLU A 369 -29.37 28.86 9.40
C GLU A 369 -29.71 29.40 10.80
N GLU A 370 -29.16 28.80 11.87
CA GLU A 370 -29.26 29.32 13.23
C GLU A 370 -28.48 30.63 13.40
N GLU A 371 -27.25 30.72 12.88
CA GLU A 371 -26.44 31.95 12.90
C GLU A 371 -27.17 33.10 12.16
N ASP A 372 -27.72 32.83 10.97
CA ASP A 372 -28.48 33.80 10.19
C ASP A 372 -29.75 34.26 10.91
N ARG A 373 -30.49 33.32 11.55
CA ARG A 373 -31.66 33.67 12.37
C ARG A 373 -31.28 34.53 13.57
N LEU A 374 -30.18 34.23 14.25
CA LEU A 374 -29.67 35.02 15.37
C LEU A 374 -29.26 36.42 14.90
N ASN A 375 -28.55 36.53 13.77
CA ASN A 375 -28.17 37.80 13.17
C ASN A 375 -29.39 38.63 12.75
N ALA A 376 -30.41 38.01 12.15
CA ALA A 376 -31.66 38.66 11.79
C ALA A 376 -32.45 39.11 13.03
N SER A 377 -32.41 38.34 14.12
CA SER A 377 -33.12 38.67 15.37
C SER A 377 -32.66 39.99 16.01
N GLN A 378 -31.41 40.40 15.78
CA GLN A 378 -30.89 41.72 16.18
C GLN A 378 -31.74 42.87 15.59
N TYR A 379 -32.26 42.68 14.38
CA TYR A 379 -33.07 43.67 13.67
C TYR A 379 -34.58 43.49 13.89
N ALA A 380 -35.00 42.32 14.37
CA ALA A 380 -36.39 42.02 14.70
C ALA A 380 -36.78 42.42 16.15
N ALA A 381 -35.82 42.82 16.98
CA ALA A 381 -36.02 43.09 18.40
C ALA A 381 -36.66 44.46 18.70
N GLY A 382 -37.99 44.58 18.53
CA GLY A 382 -38.81 45.27 19.52
C GLY A 382 -39.79 46.36 19.05
N ASN A 383 -41.06 46.18 19.44
CA ASN A 383 -42.11 47.19 19.57
C ASN A 383 -41.81 48.23 20.69
N SER A 384 -40.60 48.77 20.75
CA SER A 384 -40.27 49.85 21.68
C SER A 384 -39.41 50.91 20.98
N ALA A 385 -40.01 52.08 20.84
CA ALA A 385 -39.51 53.24 20.11
C ALA A 385 -38.15 53.73 20.66
N GLY A 386 -37.06 53.43 19.94
CA GLY A 386 -35.82 54.19 20.05
C GLY A 386 -35.97 55.58 19.41
N MET A 387 -35.12 56.52 19.81
CA MET A 387 -34.96 57.82 19.15
C MET A 387 -34.69 57.53 17.65
N PHE A 388 -35.62 57.89 16.75
CA PHE A 388 -35.68 57.53 15.31
C PHE A 388 -36.37 56.21 14.89
N GLY A 389 -37.15 55.55 15.75
CA GLY A 389 -38.06 54.45 15.33
C GLY A 389 -37.37 53.13 14.98
N ARG A 390 -36.11 52.95 15.37
CA ARG A 390 -35.39 51.67 15.22
C ARG A 390 -35.61 50.80 16.47
N PRO A 391 -35.96 49.50 16.31
CA PRO A 391 -35.99 48.55 17.42
C PRO A 391 -34.65 48.50 18.16
N VAL A 392 -34.67 48.50 19.49
CA VAL A 392 -33.47 48.39 20.34
C VAL A 392 -33.50 47.05 21.07
N GLU A 393 -32.51 46.20 20.77
CA GLU A 393 -32.29 44.92 21.44
C GLU A 393 -31.95 45.13 22.93
N THR A 394 -32.67 44.45 23.84
CA THR A 394 -32.37 44.48 25.28
C THR A 394 -31.01 43.84 25.57
N GLN A 395 -30.29 44.31 26.59
CA GLN A 395 -28.98 43.78 26.98
C GLN A 395 -28.98 42.26 27.23
N GLU A 396 -30.03 41.71 27.86
CA GLU A 396 -30.17 40.27 28.10
C GLU A 396 -30.28 39.46 26.81
N LYS A 397 -31.14 39.89 25.87
CA LYS A 397 -31.27 39.26 24.54
C LYS A 397 -29.96 39.31 23.76
N ARG A 398 -29.26 40.45 23.81
CA ARG A 398 -27.94 40.60 23.19
C ARG A 398 -26.92 39.62 23.78
N GLN A 399 -26.87 39.48 25.11
CA GLN A 399 -25.96 38.55 25.77
C GLN A 399 -26.30 37.08 25.42
N ALA A 400 -27.58 36.71 25.46
CA ALA A 400 -28.03 35.37 25.09
C ALA A 400 -27.68 35.03 23.62
N ARG A 401 -27.89 35.98 22.71
CA ARG A 401 -27.54 35.85 21.29
C ARG A 401 -26.04 35.64 21.11
N LEU A 402 -25.20 36.52 21.69
CA LEU A 402 -23.75 36.41 21.59
C LEU A 402 -23.23 35.07 22.14
N LYS A 403 -23.77 34.62 23.28
CA LYS A 403 -23.42 33.32 23.86
C LYS A 403 -23.78 32.18 22.90
N ARG A 404 -25.00 32.17 22.36
CA ARG A 404 -25.44 31.12 21.43
C ARG A 404 -24.63 31.12 20.13
N THR A 405 -24.30 32.28 19.59
CA THR A 405 -23.42 32.40 18.42
C THR A 405 -22.04 31.81 18.71
N GLN A 406 -21.47 32.08 19.88
CA GLN A 406 -20.18 31.51 20.28
C GLN A 406 -20.26 29.97 20.40
N GLU A 407 -21.30 29.44 21.03
CA GLU A 407 -21.54 27.99 21.12
C GLU A 407 -21.60 27.33 19.73
N LEU A 408 -22.35 27.93 18.79
CA LEU A 408 -22.46 27.46 17.41
C LEU A 408 -21.13 27.48 16.66
N GLN A 409 -20.31 28.52 16.88
CA GLN A 409 -18.97 28.61 16.30
C GLN A 409 -18.06 27.51 16.83
N THR A 410 -18.05 27.28 18.15
CA THR A 410 -17.27 26.19 18.77
C THR A 410 -17.74 24.82 18.28
N GLU A 411 -19.05 24.61 18.13
CA GLU A 411 -19.61 23.38 17.57
C GLU A 411 -19.13 23.16 16.13
N ARG A 412 -19.22 24.19 15.28
CA ARG A 412 -18.74 24.15 13.88
C ARG A 412 -17.25 23.82 13.80
N GLU A 413 -16.43 24.45 14.63
CA GLU A 413 -14.99 24.20 14.70
C GLU A 413 -14.68 22.77 15.12
N THR A 414 -15.40 22.25 16.11
CA THR A 414 -15.25 20.86 16.58
C THR A 414 -15.64 19.86 15.50
N LEU A 415 -16.78 20.07 14.83
CA LEU A 415 -17.23 19.23 13.72
C LEU A 415 -16.22 19.22 12.58
N ARG A 416 -15.70 20.38 12.17
CA ARG A 416 -14.67 20.48 11.13
C ARG A 416 -13.35 19.85 11.53
N ALA A 417 -12.95 19.94 12.81
CA ALA A 417 -11.75 19.29 13.29
C ALA A 417 -11.85 17.76 13.19
N GLN A 418 -13.03 17.19 13.46
CA GLN A 418 -13.25 15.74 13.44
C GLN A 418 -13.57 15.19 12.05
N LEU A 419 -14.38 15.91 11.28
CA LEU A 419 -15.03 15.43 10.05
C LEU A 419 -14.82 16.35 8.85
N GLY A 420 -14.08 17.46 8.99
CA GLY A 420 -13.86 18.43 7.91
C GLY A 420 -13.15 17.84 6.70
N TRP A 421 -12.43 16.73 6.86
CA TRP A 421 -11.86 15.98 5.74
C TRP A 421 -12.91 15.41 4.78
N LEU A 422 -14.17 15.26 5.20
CA LEU A 422 -15.28 14.87 4.32
C LEU A 422 -15.62 15.97 3.30
N GLU A 423 -15.28 17.24 3.58
CA GLU A 423 -15.41 18.32 2.61
C GLU A 423 -14.45 18.09 1.42
N ASP A 424 -13.25 17.53 1.67
CA ASP A 424 -12.32 17.14 0.59
C ASP A 424 -12.85 15.97 -0.23
N VAL A 425 -13.52 15.00 0.41
CA VAL A 425 -14.19 13.89 -0.27
C VAL A 425 -15.30 14.40 -1.19
N ASP A 426 -16.15 15.32 -0.69
CA ASP A 426 -17.24 15.90 -1.49
C ASP A 426 -16.70 16.76 -2.63
N SER A 427 -15.67 17.56 -2.38
CA SER A 427 -14.99 18.38 -3.39
C SER A 427 -14.44 17.51 -4.53
N GLU A 428 -13.77 16.41 -4.18
CA GLU A 428 -13.25 15.45 -5.14
C GLU A 428 -14.37 14.79 -5.95
N ALA A 429 -15.42 14.31 -5.30
CA ALA A 429 -16.57 13.69 -5.96
C ALA A 429 -17.24 14.65 -6.95
N ARG A 430 -17.42 15.92 -6.56
CA ARG A 430 -17.98 16.96 -7.44
C ARG A 430 -17.06 17.26 -8.62
N SER A 431 -15.77 17.38 -8.38
CA SER A 431 -14.77 17.59 -9.43
C SER A 431 -14.81 16.46 -10.47
N MET A 432 -14.83 15.20 -10.03
CA MET A 432 -14.96 14.03 -10.90
C MET A 432 -16.26 14.04 -11.71
N ARG A 433 -17.39 14.38 -11.06
CA ARG A 433 -18.70 14.45 -11.71
C ARG A 433 -18.76 15.57 -12.76
N SER A 434 -18.21 16.75 -12.45
CA SER A 434 -18.11 17.87 -13.39
C SER A 434 -17.16 17.56 -14.55
N GLY A 435 -16.02 16.90 -14.28
CA GLY A 435 -15.10 16.43 -15.31
C GLY A 435 -15.76 15.47 -16.29
N ARG A 436 -16.55 14.52 -15.78
CA ARG A 436 -17.38 13.62 -16.62
C ARG A 436 -18.34 14.38 -17.53
N ALA A 437 -19.03 15.41 -17.01
CA ALA A 437 -19.97 16.19 -17.79
C ALA A 437 -19.29 17.00 -18.90
N ARG A 438 -18.06 17.46 -18.67
CA ARG A 438 -17.28 18.28 -19.61
C ARG A 438 -16.54 17.44 -20.65
N ASP A 439 -15.83 16.40 -20.22
CA ASP A 439 -14.83 15.68 -21.03
C ASP A 439 -15.24 14.23 -21.35
N GLY A 440 -16.43 13.79 -20.90
CA GLY A 440 -16.92 12.44 -21.11
C GLY A 440 -15.95 11.40 -20.55
N TYR A 441 -15.57 10.41 -21.36
CA TYR A 441 -14.66 9.35 -20.92
C TYR A 441 -13.20 9.77 -20.78
N ARG A 442 -12.81 10.89 -21.41
CA ARG A 442 -11.43 11.40 -21.32
C ARG A 442 -11.09 11.85 -19.91
N ALA A 443 -12.10 12.22 -19.10
CA ALA A 443 -11.92 12.58 -17.70
C ALA A 443 -11.37 11.43 -16.84
N ALA A 444 -11.76 10.18 -17.11
CA ALA A 444 -11.29 9.01 -16.35
C ALA A 444 -10.23 8.19 -17.09
N GLY A 445 -9.76 8.65 -18.25
CA GLY A 445 -8.76 7.98 -19.08
C GLY A 445 -9.29 6.81 -19.92
N THR A 446 -10.13 5.92 -19.36
CA THR A 446 -10.65 4.73 -20.08
C THR A 446 -12.17 4.54 -19.92
N PRO A 447 -12.86 3.91 -20.89
CA PRO A 447 -14.28 3.57 -20.76
C PRO A 447 -14.58 2.68 -19.54
N GLN A 448 -13.70 1.75 -19.18
CA GLN A 448 -13.84 0.89 -18.00
C GLN A 448 -13.74 1.71 -16.71
N GLN A 449 -12.78 2.63 -16.63
CA GLN A 449 -12.64 3.51 -15.47
C GLN A 449 -13.83 4.48 -15.35
N MET A 450 -14.45 4.89 -16.46
CA MET A 450 -15.71 5.64 -16.41
C MET A 450 -16.86 4.84 -15.79
N GLN A 451 -16.96 3.54 -16.04
CA GLN A 451 -17.97 2.70 -15.40
C GLN A 451 -17.74 2.60 -13.90
N VAL A 452 -16.47 2.48 -13.47
CA VAL A 452 -16.08 2.55 -12.05
C VAL A 452 -16.56 3.87 -11.42
N TRP A 453 -16.24 5.00 -12.05
CA TRP A 453 -16.68 6.32 -11.57
C TRP A 453 -18.20 6.44 -11.52
N GLN A 454 -18.90 5.94 -12.54
CA GLN A 454 -20.37 5.97 -12.57
C GLN A 454 -20.97 5.23 -11.37
N VAL A 455 -20.47 4.03 -11.06
CA VAL A 455 -20.95 3.25 -9.91
C VAL A 455 -20.66 3.98 -8.60
N LEU A 456 -19.41 4.42 -8.37
CA LEU A 456 -19.05 5.05 -7.10
C LEU A 456 -19.73 6.41 -6.89
N LEU A 457 -19.84 7.24 -7.93
CA LEU A 457 -20.41 8.58 -7.84
C LEU A 457 -21.94 8.54 -7.83
N GLU A 458 -22.57 7.90 -8.82
CA GLU A 458 -24.02 8.03 -9.00
C GLU A 458 -24.82 6.99 -8.21
N GLU A 459 -24.28 5.78 -8.02
CA GLU A 459 -24.99 4.70 -7.31
C GLU A 459 -24.71 4.67 -5.81
N GLU A 460 -23.62 5.32 -5.35
CA GLU A 460 -23.25 5.33 -3.93
C GLU A 460 -23.18 6.76 -3.34
N TRP A 461 -22.33 7.66 -3.85
CA TRP A 461 -22.14 8.99 -3.24
C TRP A 461 -23.32 9.96 -3.42
N PHE A 462 -23.67 10.26 -4.68
CA PHE A 462 -24.72 11.22 -5.07
C PHE A 462 -26.13 10.62 -5.15
N LYS A 463 -26.29 9.32 -4.85
CA LYS A 463 -27.59 8.66 -4.87
C LYS A 463 -28.52 9.32 -3.86
N GLU A 464 -29.70 9.80 -4.25
CA GLU A 464 -30.59 10.57 -3.36
C GLU A 464 -30.88 9.86 -2.03
N GLN A 465 -31.27 8.58 -2.09
CA GLN A 465 -31.46 7.73 -0.92
C GLN A 465 -30.31 6.71 -0.82
N LEU A 466 -29.55 6.76 0.28
CA LEU A 466 -28.50 5.77 0.52
C LEU A 466 -29.11 4.37 0.56
N SER A 467 -28.44 3.46 -0.13
CA SER A 467 -28.62 2.05 0.11
C SER A 467 -28.26 1.75 1.58
N PRO A 468 -28.97 0.84 2.27
CA PRO A 468 -28.64 0.49 3.64
C PRO A 468 -27.22 -0.10 3.72
N LEU A 469 -26.52 0.24 4.79
CA LEU A 469 -25.23 -0.33 5.16
C LEU A 469 -25.42 -1.10 6.47
N PRO A 470 -25.05 -2.40 6.55
CA PRO A 470 -25.15 -3.15 7.80
C PRO A 470 -24.37 -2.46 8.92
N GLU A 471 -24.91 -2.47 10.14
CA GLU A 471 -24.28 -1.81 11.29
C GLU A 471 -22.86 -2.32 11.52
N GLU A 472 -22.64 -3.64 11.38
CA GLU A 472 -21.33 -4.26 11.53
C GLU A 472 -20.30 -3.73 10.52
N VAL A 473 -20.75 -3.39 9.31
CA VAL A 473 -19.87 -2.82 8.28
C VAL A 473 -19.49 -1.39 8.67
N SER A 474 -20.46 -0.61 9.15
CA SER A 474 -20.19 0.75 9.65
C SER A 474 -19.23 0.75 10.85
N LEU A 475 -19.40 -0.18 11.79
CA LEU A 475 -18.52 -0.35 12.94
C LEU A 475 -17.10 -0.75 12.50
N LEU A 476 -16.97 -1.62 11.50
CA LEU A 476 -15.67 -2.03 10.97
C LEU A 476 -14.90 -0.84 10.37
N PHE A 477 -15.56 -0.02 9.54
CA PHE A 477 -14.94 1.18 8.97
C PHE A 477 -14.62 2.25 10.02
N GLY A 478 -15.51 2.43 11.01
CA GLY A 478 -15.32 3.41 12.06
C GLY A 478 -14.19 3.08 13.04
N HIS A 479 -13.98 1.80 13.34
CA HIS A 479 -13.11 1.38 14.45
C HIS A 479 -11.82 0.66 14.04
N PHE A 480 -11.81 -0.04 12.90
CA PHE A 480 -10.72 -0.97 12.54
C PHE A 480 -10.05 -0.72 11.19
N ILE A 481 -10.75 -0.19 10.17
CA ILE A 481 -10.17 0.00 8.83
C ILE A 481 -9.43 1.32 8.75
N HIS A 482 -8.13 1.29 8.45
CA HIS A 482 -7.34 2.50 8.29
C HIS A 482 -7.51 3.07 6.88
N ASP A 483 -8.27 4.16 6.77
CA ASP A 483 -8.72 4.75 5.51
C ASP A 483 -8.42 6.24 5.34
N GLN A 484 -7.92 6.93 6.38
CA GLN A 484 -7.57 8.34 6.21
C GLN A 484 -6.28 8.43 5.39
N LEU A 485 -6.30 9.28 4.36
CA LEU A 485 -5.07 9.73 3.71
C LEU A 485 -4.23 10.40 4.80
N VAL A 486 -2.94 10.11 4.95
CA VAL A 486 -2.12 10.76 6.01
C VAL A 486 -2.19 12.29 5.79
N GLN A 487 -2.84 13.02 6.71
CA GLN A 487 -3.29 14.42 6.50
C GLN A 487 -2.39 15.48 7.15
N SER A 488 -1.07 15.34 7.13
CA SER A 488 -0.27 16.53 7.47
C SER A 488 -0.51 17.64 6.43
N LEU A 489 -0.54 18.91 6.85
CA LEU A 489 -0.69 20.06 5.94
C LEU A 489 0.38 20.07 4.84
N ALA A 490 1.61 19.61 5.14
CA ALA A 490 2.69 19.43 4.18
C ALA A 490 2.43 18.30 3.15
N GLN A 491 1.63 17.30 3.52
CA GLN A 491 1.21 16.22 2.62
C GLN A 491 -0.04 16.56 1.80
N ARG A 492 -0.83 17.58 2.19
CA ARG A 492 -1.92 18.11 1.33
C ARG A 492 -1.37 18.78 0.07
N SER A 493 -0.25 19.52 0.18
CA SER A 493 0.50 20.01 -0.99
C SER A 493 1.16 18.86 -1.78
N ALA A 494 1.49 17.75 -1.12
CA ALA A 494 1.92 16.54 -1.80
C ALA A 494 0.77 15.78 -2.48
N LYS A 495 -0.53 16.09 -2.25
CA LYS A 495 -1.66 15.41 -2.94
C LYS A 495 -1.59 15.57 -4.46
N SER A 496 -1.06 16.70 -4.96
CA SER A 496 -0.82 16.91 -6.40
C SER A 496 0.39 16.12 -6.92
N LEU A 497 1.29 15.67 -6.04
CA LEU A 497 2.47 14.85 -6.37
C LEU A 497 2.26 13.35 -6.04
N SER A 498 1.32 13.01 -5.14
CA SER A 498 1.10 11.67 -4.59
C SER A 498 -0.11 10.94 -5.19
N GLY A 499 -0.94 11.62 -5.99
CA GLY A 499 -1.96 11.01 -6.85
C GLY A 499 -2.98 10.11 -6.14
N GLN A 500 -3.26 10.31 -4.85
CA GLN A 500 -4.17 9.44 -4.09
C GLN A 500 -5.55 10.11 -3.91
N CYS A 501 -6.58 9.54 -4.54
CA CYS A 501 -7.97 10.00 -4.44
C CYS A 501 -8.81 9.06 -3.54
N TYR A 502 -9.93 9.55 -3.02
CA TYR A 502 -10.92 8.79 -2.25
C TYR A 502 -11.68 7.76 -3.10
N PHE A 503 -11.92 8.08 -4.36
CA PHE A 503 -12.71 7.28 -5.29
C PHE A 503 -11.88 6.36 -6.20
N ASP A 504 -10.57 6.27 -5.98
CA ASP A 504 -9.69 5.43 -6.80
C ASP A 504 -9.76 3.96 -6.44
N ILE A 505 -9.44 3.13 -7.42
CA ILE A 505 -9.08 1.73 -7.24
C ILE A 505 -7.64 1.62 -7.72
N ARG A 506 -6.74 1.07 -6.90
CA ARG A 506 -5.34 0.87 -7.29
C ARG A 506 -5.21 0.06 -8.59
N GLY A 507 -4.06 0.17 -9.24
CA GLY A 507 -3.71 -0.71 -10.36
C GLY A 507 -3.69 -2.18 -9.92
N ILE A 508 -3.97 -3.06 -10.87
CA ILE A 508 -4.01 -4.50 -10.66
C ILE A 508 -3.17 -5.12 -11.77
N ASP A 509 -2.17 -5.89 -11.38
CA ASP A 509 -1.29 -6.64 -12.27
C ASP A 509 -1.63 -8.11 -12.14
N ARG A 510 -2.06 -8.70 -13.24
CA ARG A 510 -2.34 -10.12 -13.33
C ARG A 510 -1.30 -10.74 -14.26
N PRO A 511 -0.56 -11.77 -13.82
CA PRO A 511 0.29 -12.51 -14.75
C PRO A 511 -0.59 -13.13 -15.85
N GLU A 512 -0.27 -12.83 -17.11
CA GLU A 512 -0.92 -13.41 -18.27
C GLU A 512 -0.53 -14.90 -18.40
N GLU A 513 -1.50 -15.78 -18.23
CA GLU A 513 -1.37 -17.18 -18.66
C GLU A 513 -2.19 -17.37 -19.94
N GLU A 514 -1.56 -17.92 -20.98
CA GLU A 514 -2.17 -18.56 -22.17
C GLU A 514 -2.51 -17.76 -23.46
N GLU A 515 -2.12 -16.50 -23.66
CA GLU A 515 -2.16 -15.94 -25.05
C GLU A 515 -0.87 -16.23 -25.83
N LYS A 516 0.29 -16.24 -25.16
CA LYS A 516 1.58 -16.54 -25.82
C LYS A 516 1.73 -18.01 -26.24
N GLU A 517 1.03 -18.96 -25.62
CA GLU A 517 1.05 -20.37 -26.04
C GLU A 517 0.11 -20.62 -27.22
N LYS A 518 -1.06 -19.98 -27.28
CA LYS A 518 -1.98 -20.07 -28.43
C LYS A 518 -1.44 -19.38 -29.68
N GLU A 519 -0.60 -18.36 -29.55
CA GLU A 519 0.12 -17.77 -30.68
C GLU A 519 1.32 -18.61 -31.15
N LYS A 520 1.95 -19.38 -30.25
CA LYS A 520 3.02 -20.33 -30.60
C LYS A 520 2.50 -21.62 -31.25
N GLU A 521 1.26 -22.03 -30.97
CA GLU A 521 0.60 -23.14 -31.67
C GLU A 521 -0.07 -22.72 -32.99
N LYS A 522 -0.13 -21.42 -33.29
CA LYS A 522 -0.68 -20.86 -34.54
C LYS A 522 0.39 -20.35 -35.52
N LYS A 523 1.67 -20.49 -35.20
CA LYS A 523 2.81 -20.29 -36.10
C LYS A 523 3.53 -21.61 -36.29
#